data_AF-A0A0S8G2E4-F1
#
_entry.id   AF-A0A0S8G2E4-F1
#
_cell.length_a   1.000
_cell.length_b   1.000
_cell.length_c   1.000
_cell.angle_alpha   90.00
_cell.angle_beta   90.00
_cell.angle_gamma   90.00
#
_symmetry.space_group_name_H-M   'P 1'
#
loop_
_entity.id
_entity.type
_entity.pdbx_description
1 polymer ?
#
loop_
_entity_poly.entity_id
_entity_poly.type
_entity_poly.pdbx_seq_one_letter_code
_entity_poly.pdbx_strand_id
1 'polypeptide(L)'
;MSKGAVSRTTVGRALALLLVGAGMTAAVGSVLGLWSHDAGTQAAAWGEEVLLQAQERVSALSPIADANACGMGASSCFKCHNGTRAKAPGMDKQKDPWHVQHKTVNYSCAGCHHGNPRLIKKELAHADLIKDSRTRPDTCESCHKGQDVAKLLKSYQK
;
A
#
# COMPACT_ATOMS: atom_id res chain seq x y z
N MET A 1 69.45 10.08 -32.60
CA MET A 1 68.90 8.72 -32.85
C MET A 1 68.58 8.06 -31.51
N SER A 2 67.31 7.80 -31.22
CA SER A 2 66.83 6.54 -30.59
C SER A 2 65.30 6.58 -30.54
N LYS A 3 64.67 5.52 -31.02
CA LYS A 3 63.21 5.31 -31.12
C LYS A 3 62.75 4.36 -30.00
N GLY A 4 61.47 4.47 -29.64
CA GLY A 4 60.67 3.39 -29.04
C GLY A 4 60.65 3.40 -27.50
N ALA A 5 59.57 3.05 -26.81
CA ALA A 5 58.40 2.28 -27.22
C ALA A 5 57.17 2.69 -26.39
N VAL A 6 56.06 3.02 -27.05
CA VAL A 6 54.76 3.18 -26.40
C VAL A 6 54.17 1.77 -26.20
N SER A 7 53.97 1.41 -24.93
CA SER A 7 53.45 0.12 -24.52
C SER A 7 52.04 -0.13 -25.04
N ARG A 8 51.83 -1.23 -25.76
CA ARG A 8 50.55 -1.67 -26.37
C ARG A 8 49.45 -2.03 -25.35
N THR A 9 49.69 -1.92 -24.04
CA THR A 9 48.77 -2.42 -23.00
C THR A 9 47.75 -1.40 -22.50
N THR A 10 47.87 -0.11 -22.82
CA THR A 10 46.94 0.94 -22.32
C THR A 10 45.76 1.20 -23.26
N VAL A 11 45.86 0.88 -24.55
CA VAL A 11 44.79 1.13 -25.53
C VAL A 11 43.61 0.16 -25.37
N GLY A 12 43.87 -1.08 -24.91
CA GLY A 12 42.83 -2.11 -24.78
C GLY A 12 41.83 -1.89 -23.64
N ARG A 13 42.18 -1.15 -22.58
CA ARG A 13 41.30 -0.92 -21.42
C ARG A 13 40.35 0.27 -21.59
N ALA A 14 40.70 1.25 -22.43
CA ALA A 14 39.85 2.41 -22.68
C ALA A 14 38.66 2.09 -23.62
N LEU A 15 38.82 1.15 -24.56
CA LEU A 15 37.77 0.79 -25.51
C LEU A 15 36.68 -0.13 -24.90
N ALA A 16 37.04 -0.92 -23.88
CA ALA A 16 36.08 -1.78 -23.18
C ALA A 16 35.10 -1.00 -22.28
N LEU A 17 35.47 0.19 -21.80
CA LEU A 17 34.62 1.01 -20.92
C LEU A 17 33.59 1.86 -21.68
N LEU A 18 33.79 2.12 -22.98
CA LEU A 18 32.83 2.88 -23.80
C LEU A 18 31.70 2.01 -24.37
N LEU A 19 31.91 0.70 -24.52
CA LEU A 19 30.88 -0.21 -25.03
C LEU A 19 29.89 -0.69 -23.94
N VAL A 20 30.27 -0.61 -22.66
CA VAL A 20 29.35 -0.93 -21.54
C VAL A 20 28.43 0.26 -21.22
N GLY A 21 28.87 1.50 -21.45
CA GLY A 21 28.08 2.71 -21.17
C GLY A 21 26.94 2.98 -22.18
N ALA A 22 27.10 2.59 -23.44
CA ALA A 22 26.09 2.85 -24.48
C ALA A 22 24.97 1.80 -24.54
N GLY A 23 25.21 0.57 -24.05
CA GLY A 23 24.18 -0.47 -23.97
C GLY A 23 23.15 -0.24 -22.86
N MET A 24 23.55 0.47 -21.80
CA MET A 24 22.70 0.66 -20.62
C MET A 24 21.69 1.82 -20.75
N THR A 25 21.93 2.79 -21.63
CA THR A 25 20.98 3.91 -21.85
C THR A 25 19.86 3.55 -22.83
N ALA A 26 20.08 2.61 -23.75
CA ALA A 26 19.04 2.14 -24.67
C ALA A 26 18.02 1.19 -24.01
N ALA A 27 18.39 0.49 -22.94
CA ALA A 27 17.48 -0.38 -22.20
C ALA A 27 16.57 0.39 -21.22
N VAL A 28 16.98 1.56 -20.74
CA VAL A 28 16.17 2.37 -19.80
C VAL A 28 15.08 3.19 -20.52
N GLY A 29 15.32 3.62 -21.75
CA GLY A 29 14.32 4.35 -22.56
C GLY A 29 13.11 3.49 -22.95
N SER A 30 13.32 2.21 -23.26
CA SER A 30 12.25 1.29 -23.67
C SER A 30 11.40 0.78 -22.49
N VAL A 31 11.92 0.80 -21.26
CA VAL A 31 11.15 0.43 -20.06
C VAL A 31 10.22 1.56 -19.62
N LEU A 32 10.51 2.82 -19.95
CA LEU A 32 9.65 3.95 -19.56
C LEU A 32 8.45 4.19 -20.49
N GLY A 33 8.47 3.66 -21.72
CA GLY A 33 7.36 3.78 -22.68
C GLY A 33 6.27 2.70 -22.56
N LEU A 34 6.53 1.60 -21.84
CA LEU A 34 5.62 0.45 -21.76
C LEU A 34 4.64 0.46 -20.59
N TRP A 35 4.63 1.53 -19.78
CA TRP A 35 3.71 1.69 -18.64
C TRP A 35 2.78 2.88 -18.84
N SER A 36 2.17 2.98 -20.01
CA SER A 36 0.88 3.69 -20.11
C SER A 36 -0.19 2.71 -19.63
N HIS A 37 -0.44 2.70 -18.32
CA HIS A 37 -1.61 2.03 -17.76
C HIS A 37 -2.82 2.90 -18.09
N ASP A 38 -3.48 2.59 -19.20
CA ASP A 38 -4.80 3.12 -19.48
C ASP A 38 -5.73 2.58 -18.38
N ALA A 39 -6.20 3.46 -17.50
CA ALA A 39 -7.20 3.15 -16.47
C ALA A 39 -8.60 3.02 -17.09
N GLY A 40 -8.69 2.37 -18.25
CA GLY A 40 -9.93 1.88 -18.83
C GLY A 40 -10.31 0.60 -18.09
N THR A 41 -11.57 0.51 -17.68
CA THR A 41 -12.21 -0.66 -17.07
C THR A 41 -11.60 -1.98 -17.54
N GLN A 42 -10.83 -2.65 -16.68
CA GLN A 42 -10.31 -3.99 -16.96
C GLN A 42 -11.53 -4.89 -17.16
N ALA A 43 -11.79 -5.25 -18.41
CA ALA A 43 -12.70 -6.33 -18.72
C ALA A 43 -12.15 -7.59 -18.05
N ALA A 44 -13.01 -8.32 -17.33
CA ALA A 44 -12.63 -9.56 -16.66
C ALA A 44 -11.90 -10.47 -17.66
N ALA A 45 -10.61 -10.68 -17.41
CA ALA A 45 -9.76 -11.41 -18.34
C ALA A 45 -9.94 -12.91 -18.09
N TRP A 46 -9.90 -13.70 -19.16
CA TRP A 46 -10.00 -15.15 -19.05
C TRP A 46 -8.83 -15.69 -18.21
N GLY A 47 -9.13 -16.21 -17.02
CA GLY A 47 -8.13 -16.68 -16.06
C GLY A 47 -8.03 -15.87 -14.76
N GLU A 48 -8.81 -14.79 -14.61
CA GLU A 48 -8.89 -14.04 -13.35
C GLU A 48 -9.36 -14.93 -12.18
N GLU A 49 -10.24 -15.89 -12.44
CA GLU A 49 -10.75 -16.82 -11.43
C GLU A 49 -9.64 -17.74 -10.90
N VAL A 50 -8.72 -18.14 -11.77
CA VAL A 50 -7.57 -18.99 -11.40
C VAL A 50 -6.59 -18.22 -10.54
N LEU A 51 -6.37 -16.93 -10.84
CA LEU A 51 -5.51 -16.06 -10.04
C LEU A 51 -6.12 -15.78 -8.66
N LEU A 52 -7.43 -15.55 -8.57
CA LEU A 52 -8.13 -15.39 -7.30
C LEU A 52 -8.04 -16.65 -6.43
N GLN A 53 -8.25 -17.84 -7.01
CA GLN A 53 -8.10 -19.12 -6.29
C GLN A 53 -6.65 -19.41 -5.88
N ALA A 54 -5.67 -19.06 -6.72
CA ALA A 54 -4.26 -19.21 -6.39
C ALA A 54 -3.86 -18.27 -5.24
N GLN A 55 -4.34 -17.03 -5.25
CA GLN A 55 -4.13 -16.07 -4.17
C GLN A 55 -4.68 -16.59 -2.84
N GLU A 56 -5.92 -17.08 -2.82
CA GLU A 56 -6.55 -17.62 -1.60
C GLU A 56 -5.75 -18.81 -1.02
N ARG A 57 -5.26 -19.71 -1.87
CA ARG A 57 -4.46 -20.87 -1.44
C ARG A 57 -3.06 -20.47 -0.96
N VAL A 58 -2.44 -19.49 -1.59
CA VAL A 58 -1.13 -18.97 -1.17
C VAL A 58 -1.25 -18.26 0.18
N SER A 59 -2.30 -17.46 0.38
CA SER A 59 -2.62 -16.84 1.67
C SER A 59 -2.84 -17.86 2.79
N ALA A 60 -3.54 -18.97 2.49
CA ALA A 60 -3.82 -20.02 3.47
C ALA A 60 -2.58 -20.82 3.91
N LEU A 61 -1.59 -20.96 3.03
CA LEU A 61 -0.36 -21.73 3.28
C LEU A 61 0.81 -20.86 3.75
N SER A 62 0.70 -19.54 3.63
CA SER A 62 1.77 -18.62 4.02
C SER A 62 1.93 -18.60 5.55
N PRO A 63 3.13 -18.87 6.09
CA PRO A 63 3.41 -18.70 7.51
C PRO A 63 3.52 -17.21 7.91
N ILE A 64 3.54 -16.33 6.91
CA ILE A 64 3.49 -14.88 7.07
C ILE A 64 2.05 -14.48 6.78
N ALA A 65 1.34 -13.94 7.78
CA ALA A 65 0.01 -13.38 7.57
C ALA A 65 0.07 -12.41 6.39
N ASP A 66 -0.93 -12.43 5.50
CA ASP A 66 -0.98 -11.52 4.36
C ASP A 66 -0.62 -10.12 4.84
N ALA A 67 0.58 -9.70 4.45
CA ALA A 67 1.03 -8.35 4.62
C ALA A 67 0.17 -7.60 3.64
N ASN A 68 -1.01 -7.20 4.08
CA ASN A 68 -1.78 -6.24 3.35
C ASN A 68 -0.85 -5.06 3.09
N ALA A 69 -0.46 -4.88 1.83
CA ALA A 69 0.24 -3.68 1.41
C ALA A 69 -0.51 -2.41 1.86
N CYS A 70 -1.80 -2.56 2.23
CA CYS A 70 -2.71 -1.54 2.71
C CYS A 70 -3.29 -1.78 4.12
N GLY A 71 -2.75 -2.65 4.97
CA GLY A 71 -3.30 -2.80 6.33
C GLY A 71 -3.09 -1.64 7.24
N MET A 72 -3.43 -1.80 8.51
CA MET A 72 -3.08 -0.86 9.59
C MET A 72 -1.69 -0.18 9.41
N GLY A 73 -0.69 -0.88 8.86
CA GLY A 73 0.65 -0.32 8.57
C GLY A 73 0.78 0.73 7.47
N ALA A 74 -0.22 0.95 6.62
CA ALA A 74 -0.12 1.90 5.49
C ALA A 74 -0.57 3.34 5.82
N SER A 75 -1.21 3.57 6.97
CA SER A 75 -1.64 4.92 7.34
C SER A 75 -0.61 5.65 8.22
N SER A 76 -0.33 6.93 7.95
CA SER A 76 0.51 7.75 8.83
C SER A 76 -0.10 7.94 10.23
N CYS A 77 -1.37 7.58 10.43
CA CYS A 77 -2.13 7.78 11.65
C CYS A 77 -1.44 7.15 12.88
N PHE A 78 -0.87 5.94 12.73
CA PHE A 78 -0.17 5.26 13.81
C PHE A 78 1.13 5.94 14.26
N LYS A 79 1.70 6.85 13.45
CA LYS A 79 2.86 7.64 13.89
C LYS A 79 2.51 8.54 15.08
N CYS A 80 1.23 8.88 15.25
CA CYS A 80 0.74 9.68 16.37
C CYS A 80 -0.17 8.86 17.31
N HIS A 81 -1.09 8.05 16.78
CA HIS A 81 -2.07 7.26 17.55
C HIS A 81 -1.52 5.91 18.02
N ASN A 82 -0.33 5.93 18.62
CA ASN A 82 0.33 4.76 19.22
C ASN A 82 0.25 4.75 20.76
N GLY A 83 -0.45 5.71 21.36
CA GLY A 83 -0.51 5.89 22.82
C GLY A 83 0.51 6.88 23.38
N THR A 84 1.51 7.28 22.60
CA THR A 84 2.55 8.23 23.06
C THR A 84 2.22 9.67 22.68
N ARG A 85 2.01 9.96 21.39
CA ARG A 85 1.71 11.33 20.92
C ARG A 85 0.23 11.66 20.94
N ALA A 86 -0.60 10.65 20.72
CA ALA A 86 -2.05 10.69 20.82
C ALA A 86 -2.55 9.32 21.30
N LYS A 87 -3.76 9.31 21.86
CA LYS A 87 -4.40 8.09 22.36
C LYS A 87 -4.47 7.04 21.24
N ALA A 88 -4.02 5.82 21.53
CA ALA A 88 -4.20 4.68 20.64
C ALA A 88 -5.70 4.32 20.53
N PRO A 89 -6.14 3.72 19.41
CA PRO A 89 -7.47 3.11 19.35
C PRO A 89 -7.62 2.07 20.46
N GLY A 90 -8.83 1.91 20.99
CA GLY A 90 -9.09 0.87 21.97
C GLY A 90 -9.04 -0.50 21.31
N MET A 91 -8.32 -1.44 21.92
CA MET A 91 -8.05 -2.78 21.36
C MET A 91 -8.45 -3.91 22.33
N ASP A 92 -9.32 -3.61 23.29
CA ASP A 92 -9.80 -4.57 24.29
C ASP A 92 -11.01 -5.31 23.73
N LYS A 93 -10.92 -6.64 23.59
CA LYS A 93 -11.98 -7.46 22.97
C LYS A 93 -13.32 -7.39 23.71
N GLN A 94 -13.31 -7.09 25.01
CA GLN A 94 -14.48 -7.14 25.87
C GLN A 94 -15.08 -5.74 26.06
N LYS A 95 -14.24 -4.71 26.13
CA LYS A 95 -14.62 -3.32 26.41
C LYS A 95 -14.75 -2.47 25.15
N ASP A 96 -13.92 -2.71 24.14
CA ASP A 96 -13.92 -1.99 22.86
C ASP A 96 -13.63 -2.96 21.69
N PRO A 97 -14.58 -3.86 21.37
CA PRO A 97 -14.37 -4.90 20.36
C PRO A 97 -14.23 -4.35 18.94
N TRP A 98 -14.67 -3.11 18.69
CA TRP A 98 -14.85 -2.56 17.35
C TRP A 98 -13.55 -2.59 16.54
N HIS A 99 -12.48 -1.96 17.05
CA HIS A 99 -11.19 -1.97 16.34
C HIS A 99 -10.60 -3.38 16.29
N VAL A 100 -10.84 -4.23 17.29
CA VAL A 100 -10.32 -5.61 17.25
C VAL A 100 -10.90 -6.42 16.10
N GLN A 101 -12.16 -6.18 15.77
CA GLN A 101 -12.86 -6.88 14.69
C GLN A 101 -12.63 -6.25 13.32
N HIS A 102 -12.30 -4.97 13.24
CA HIS A 102 -12.12 -4.25 11.97
C HIS A 102 -10.66 -3.93 11.62
N LYS A 103 -9.70 -4.23 12.50
CA LYS A 103 -8.27 -3.96 12.28
C LYS A 103 -7.67 -4.67 11.06
N THR A 104 -8.27 -5.76 10.60
CA THR A 104 -7.77 -6.53 9.45
C THR A 104 -8.20 -5.92 8.11
N VAL A 105 -9.15 -4.98 8.11
CA VAL A 105 -9.62 -4.31 6.90
C VAL A 105 -8.53 -3.38 6.35
N ASN A 106 -8.31 -3.45 5.04
CA ASN A 106 -7.38 -2.57 4.35
C ASN A 106 -7.82 -1.11 4.51
N TYR A 107 -6.85 -0.23 4.75
CA TYR A 107 -7.05 1.18 4.98
C TYR A 107 -7.94 1.49 6.19
N SER A 108 -8.08 0.56 7.14
CA SER A 108 -9.05 0.63 8.25
C SER A 108 -9.12 1.96 9.00
N CYS A 109 -7.99 2.64 9.23
CA CYS A 109 -7.99 3.95 9.86
C CYS A 109 -8.68 5.00 8.99
N ALA A 110 -8.15 5.27 7.80
CA ALA A 110 -8.65 6.34 6.93
C ALA A 110 -9.93 5.95 6.15
N GLY A 111 -10.22 4.66 5.98
CA GLY A 111 -11.45 4.18 5.38
C GLY A 111 -12.67 4.46 6.26
N CYS A 112 -12.52 4.33 7.59
CA CYS A 112 -13.62 4.59 8.52
C CYS A 112 -13.57 6.03 9.08
N HIS A 113 -12.39 6.51 9.44
CA HIS A 113 -12.22 7.84 10.05
C HIS A 113 -11.95 8.95 9.04
N HIS A 114 -11.81 8.65 7.75
CA HIS A 114 -11.43 9.64 6.73
C HIS A 114 -10.10 10.32 7.08
N GLY A 115 -9.96 11.60 6.75
CA GLY A 115 -8.71 12.35 6.88
C GLY A 115 -7.67 11.99 5.82
N ASN A 116 -6.52 12.65 5.90
CA ASN A 116 -5.43 12.46 4.96
C ASN A 116 -4.26 11.71 5.61
N PRO A 117 -4.14 10.38 5.39
CA PRO A 117 -3.10 9.55 5.98
C PRO A 117 -1.73 9.74 5.33
N ARG A 118 -1.56 10.72 4.43
CA ARG A 118 -0.27 11.10 3.83
C ARG A 118 0.32 12.35 4.47
N LEU A 119 -0.46 13.08 5.26
CA LEU A 119 -0.03 14.33 5.90
C LEU A 119 0.33 14.10 7.38
N ILE A 120 1.25 14.91 7.89
CA ILE A 120 1.72 14.86 9.28
C ILE A 120 1.22 16.07 10.08
N LYS A 121 0.97 17.20 9.42
CA LYS A 121 0.40 18.39 10.06
C LYS A 121 -1.04 18.10 10.45
N LYS A 122 -1.33 18.14 11.76
CA LYS A 122 -2.60 17.72 12.36
C LYS A 122 -3.81 18.34 11.67
N GLU A 123 -3.77 19.64 11.43
CA GLU A 123 -4.90 20.38 10.86
C GLU A 123 -5.23 19.90 9.44
N LEU A 124 -4.22 19.50 8.67
CA LEU A 124 -4.40 18.99 7.31
C LEU A 124 -4.70 17.49 7.29
N ALA A 125 -4.08 16.72 8.18
CA ALA A 125 -4.33 15.29 8.31
C ALA A 125 -5.74 15.01 8.82
N HIS A 126 -6.27 15.88 9.67
CA HIS A 126 -7.61 15.73 10.26
C HIS A 126 -8.69 16.54 9.53
N ALA A 127 -8.36 17.17 8.38
CA ALA A 127 -9.38 17.77 7.52
C ALA A 127 -10.40 16.68 7.14
N ASP A 128 -11.68 16.95 7.41
CA ASP A 128 -12.80 16.03 7.19
C ASP A 128 -12.71 14.68 7.94
N LEU A 129 -11.94 14.61 9.01
CA LEU A 129 -11.85 13.42 9.86
C LEU A 129 -13.16 13.18 10.61
N ILE A 130 -13.66 11.96 10.49
CA ILE A 130 -14.75 11.43 11.28
C ILE A 130 -14.18 10.89 12.60
N LYS A 131 -14.47 11.58 13.70
CA LYS A 131 -13.98 11.21 15.03
C LYS A 131 -14.49 9.83 15.47
N ASP A 132 -15.76 9.54 15.22
CA ASP A 132 -16.40 8.26 15.55
C ASP A 132 -17.22 7.75 14.36
N SER A 133 -16.65 6.81 13.61
CA SER A 133 -17.27 6.20 12.43
C SER A 133 -18.54 5.44 12.76
N ARG A 134 -18.73 5.00 14.02
CA ARG A 134 -19.94 4.30 14.44
C ARG A 134 -21.17 5.21 14.38
N THR A 135 -20.99 6.52 14.35
CA THR A 135 -22.10 7.50 14.20
C THR A 135 -22.44 7.80 12.74
N ARG A 136 -21.71 7.18 11.80
CA ARG A 136 -21.74 7.49 10.36
C ARG A 136 -21.95 6.20 9.55
N PRO A 137 -23.21 5.76 9.36
CA PRO A 137 -23.52 4.53 8.63
C PRO A 137 -22.90 4.47 7.23
N ASP A 138 -22.80 5.63 6.57
CA ASP A 138 -22.20 5.80 5.25
C ASP A 138 -20.75 5.29 5.15
N THR A 139 -19.99 5.36 6.26
CA THR A 139 -18.60 4.84 6.32
C THR A 139 -18.51 3.32 6.27
N CYS A 140 -19.61 2.62 6.53
CA CYS A 140 -19.66 1.16 6.65
C CYS A 140 -20.17 0.49 5.36
N GLU A 141 -20.94 1.22 4.56
CA GLU A 141 -21.68 0.69 3.40
C GLU A 141 -20.77 0.15 2.29
N SER A 142 -19.53 0.64 2.21
CA SER A 142 -18.54 0.16 1.22
C SER A 142 -18.20 -1.32 1.40
N CYS A 143 -18.20 -1.83 2.65
CA CYS A 143 -17.90 -3.22 2.99
C CYS A 143 -19.17 -4.02 3.36
N HIS A 144 -20.15 -3.40 3.99
CA HIS A 144 -21.40 -4.03 4.44
C HIS A 144 -22.55 -3.84 3.44
N LYS A 145 -22.28 -4.03 2.15
CA LYS A 145 -23.27 -3.82 1.07
C LYS A 145 -24.48 -4.73 1.24
N GLY A 146 -25.67 -4.15 1.11
CA GLY A 146 -26.94 -4.88 1.19
C GLY A 146 -27.31 -5.37 2.60
N GLN A 147 -26.56 -4.97 3.63
CA GLN A 147 -26.89 -5.26 5.02
C GLN A 147 -27.53 -4.05 5.71
N ASP A 148 -28.31 -4.31 6.75
CA ASP A 148 -28.81 -3.28 7.65
C ASP A 148 -27.68 -2.81 8.59
N VAL A 149 -26.87 -1.87 8.09
CA VAL A 149 -25.74 -1.28 8.82
C VAL A 149 -26.19 -0.65 10.13
N ALA A 150 -27.36 0.01 10.15
CA ALA A 150 -27.89 0.64 11.35
C ALA A 150 -28.16 -0.40 12.45
N LYS A 151 -28.68 -1.59 12.08
CA LYS A 151 -28.83 -2.71 13.01
C LYS A 151 -27.49 -3.27 13.48
N LEU A 152 -26.51 -3.40 12.58
CA LEU A 152 -25.16 -3.88 12.93
C LEU A 152 -24.46 -2.96 13.93
N LEU A 153 -24.59 -1.64 13.77
CA LEU A 153 -23.94 -0.64 14.63
C LEU A 153 -24.44 -0.65 16.09
N LYS A 154 -25.68 -1.10 16.34
CA LYS A 154 -26.26 -1.13 17.70
C LYS A 154 -25.43 -1.95 18.69
N SER A 155 -24.70 -2.97 18.24
CA SER A 155 -23.84 -3.77 19.11
C SER A 155 -22.60 -3.01 19.60
N TYR A 156 -22.24 -1.91 18.92
CA TYR A 156 -21.02 -1.14 19.14
C TYR A 156 -21.25 0.27 19.69
N GLN A 157 -22.48 0.77 19.70
CA GLN A 157 -22.86 2.11 20.21
C GLN A 157 -23.29 2.08 21.68
N LYS A 158 -22.66 1.24 22.50
CA LYS A 158 -22.99 1.11 23.93
C LYS A 158 -22.43 2.27 24.76
#